data_AF-A0A317DEN6-F1
#
_entry.id   AF-A0A317DEN6-F1
#
_cell.length_a   1.000
_cell.length_b   1.000
_cell.length_c   1.000
_cell.angle_alpha   90.00
_cell.angle_beta   90.00
_cell.angle_gamma   90.00
#
_symmetry.space_group_name_H-M   'P 1'
#
loop_
_entity.id
_entity.type
_entity.pdbx_description
1 polymer ?
#
loop_
_entity_poly.entity_id
_entity_poly.type
_entity_poly.pdbx_seq_one_letter_code
_entity_poly.pdbx_strand_id
1 'polypeptide(L)'
;MGSGRMSSIMESMGKKRPRPRRSATPEFKAEIVELCRRGDRTVGQVSKDFDLTETAVREWVKQAELDAGTRSDGLTSDEREELAQLRRENRRLREDVEILKRATAFFAKETR
;
A
#
# COMPACT_ATOMS: atom_id res chain seq x y z
N MET A 1 -19.07 -40.67 -24.55
CA MET A 1 -18.04 -40.06 -23.68
C MET A 1 -17.89 -38.60 -24.07
N GLY A 2 -18.29 -37.68 -23.20
CA GLY A 2 -18.28 -36.24 -23.51
C GLY A 2 -18.53 -35.37 -22.28
N SER A 3 -18.08 -35.83 -21.10
CA SER A 3 -18.15 -35.09 -19.85
C SER A 3 -16.79 -34.43 -19.61
N GLY A 4 -16.52 -33.34 -20.33
CA GLY A 4 -15.23 -32.62 -20.23
C GLY A 4 -15.36 -31.11 -20.09
N ARG A 5 -16.55 -30.53 -20.31
CA ARG A 5 -16.77 -29.07 -20.26
C ARG A 5 -17.46 -28.58 -18.99
N MET A 6 -17.91 -29.48 -18.10
CA MET A 6 -18.56 -29.10 -16.84
C MET A 6 -17.61 -29.02 -15.64
N SER A 7 -16.41 -29.64 -15.71
CA SER A 7 -15.43 -29.57 -14.60
C SER A 7 -14.78 -28.18 -14.43
N SER A 8 -14.57 -27.44 -15.52
CA SER A 8 -13.84 -26.16 -15.47
C SER A 8 -14.65 -25.00 -14.85
N ILE A 9 -15.98 -25.14 -14.75
CA ILE A 9 -16.85 -24.12 -14.13
C ILE A 9 -16.92 -24.29 -12.60
N MET A 10 -16.66 -25.49 -12.07
CA MET A 10 -16.70 -25.75 -10.62
C MET A 10 -15.40 -25.39 -9.88
N GLU A 11 -14.31 -25.11 -10.59
CA GLU A 11 -13.01 -24.77 -9.99
C GLU A 11 -12.89 -23.29 -9.57
N SER A 12 -13.85 -22.44 -9.99
CA SER A 12 -13.86 -21.01 -9.65
C SER A 12 -14.68 -20.67 -8.38
N MET A 13 -15.36 -21.65 -7.78
CA MET A 13 -16.36 -21.44 -6.71
C MET A 13 -15.74 -21.47 -5.29
N GLY A 14 -14.59 -20.82 -5.09
CA GLY A 14 -13.90 -20.83 -3.79
C GLY A 14 -13.19 -19.54 -3.37
N LYS A 15 -13.17 -18.50 -4.21
CA LYS A 15 -12.56 -17.21 -3.81
C LYS A 15 -13.57 -16.44 -2.96
N LYS A 16 -13.52 -16.62 -1.62
CA LYS A 16 -14.25 -15.78 -0.65
C LYS A 16 -14.03 -14.31 -1.05
N ARG A 17 -15.12 -13.56 -1.26
CA ARG A 17 -15.05 -12.13 -1.60
C ARG A 17 -14.15 -11.43 -0.57
N PRO A 18 -13.19 -10.58 -0.99
CA PRO A 18 -12.38 -9.82 -0.06
C PRO A 18 -13.30 -9.07 0.90
N ARG A 19 -13.12 -9.27 2.20
CA ARG A 19 -13.88 -8.50 3.19
C ARG A 19 -13.59 -7.02 2.97
N PRO A 20 -14.59 -6.14 3.00
CA PRO A 20 -14.38 -4.70 2.91
C PRO A 20 -13.30 -4.28 3.92
N ARG A 21 -12.24 -3.64 3.44
CA ARG A 21 -11.14 -3.23 4.33
C ARG A 21 -11.65 -2.08 5.19
N ARG A 22 -11.81 -2.32 6.50
CA ARG A 22 -11.99 -1.21 7.45
C ARG A 22 -10.68 -0.43 7.47
N SER A 23 -10.72 0.85 7.10
CA SER A 23 -9.57 1.74 7.28
C SER A 23 -9.47 2.09 8.77
N ALA A 24 -8.50 1.52 9.45
CA ALA A 24 -8.13 1.95 10.80
C ALA A 24 -7.67 3.42 10.75
N THR A 25 -8.21 4.26 11.63
CA THR A 25 -7.80 5.66 11.75
C THR A 25 -6.37 5.76 12.28
N PRO A 26 -5.62 6.84 11.98
CA PRO A 26 -4.27 7.03 12.51
C PRO A 26 -4.21 6.97 14.04
N GLU A 27 -5.18 7.57 14.72
CA GLU A 27 -5.26 7.62 16.18
C GLU A 27 -5.44 6.23 16.77
N PHE A 28 -6.33 5.42 16.17
CA PHE A 28 -6.54 4.04 16.60
C PHE A 28 -5.28 3.20 16.41
N LYS A 29 -4.57 3.36 15.28
CA LYS A 29 -3.29 2.65 15.08
C LYS A 29 -2.25 3.06 16.12
N ALA A 30 -2.16 4.36 16.44
CA ALA A 30 -1.23 4.86 17.45
C ALA A 30 -1.54 4.27 18.84
N GLU A 31 -2.82 4.18 19.22
CA GLU A 31 -3.25 3.55 20.46
C GLU A 31 -2.85 2.07 20.51
N ILE A 32 -3.08 1.32 19.44
CA ILE A 32 -2.69 -0.10 19.34
C ILE A 32 -1.18 -0.29 19.45
N VAL A 33 -0.40 0.55 18.75
CA VAL A 33 1.07 0.52 18.82
C VAL A 33 1.56 0.82 20.22
N GLU A 34 1.02 1.84 20.87
CA GLU A 34 1.37 2.22 22.23
C GLU A 34 1.05 1.08 23.21
N LEU A 35 -0.11 0.44 23.07
CA LEU A 35 -0.48 -0.71 23.87
C LEU A 35 0.51 -1.87 23.71
N CYS A 36 0.98 -2.13 22.49
CA CYS A 36 2.00 -3.16 22.24
C CYS A 36 3.38 -2.77 22.83
N ARG A 37 3.75 -1.48 22.81
CA ARG A 37 5.04 -1.00 23.34
C ARG A 37 5.13 -1.05 24.85
N ARG A 38 4.02 -0.82 25.56
CA ARG A 38 3.96 -0.94 27.03
C ARG A 38 4.33 -2.34 27.54
N GLY A 39 4.08 -3.38 26.75
CA GLY A 39 4.47 -4.75 27.05
C GLY A 39 3.49 -5.53 27.94
N ASP A 40 2.38 -4.91 28.37
CA ASP A 40 1.38 -5.55 29.23
C ASP A 40 0.57 -6.65 28.51
N ARG A 41 0.53 -6.61 27.17
CA ARG A 41 -0.16 -7.56 26.32
C ARG A 41 0.70 -7.97 25.14
N THR A 42 0.64 -9.25 24.79
CA THR A 42 1.26 -9.76 23.55
C THR A 42 0.50 -9.26 22.32
N VAL A 43 1.18 -9.19 21.18
CA VAL A 43 0.56 -8.85 19.89
C VAL A 43 -0.65 -9.74 19.57
N GLY A 44 -0.59 -11.03 19.94
CA GLY A 44 -1.71 -11.96 19.74
C GLY A 44 -2.93 -11.66 20.62
N GLN A 45 -2.72 -11.21 21.87
CA GLN A 45 -3.80 -10.76 22.75
C GLN A 45 -4.44 -9.47 22.23
N VAL A 46 -3.61 -8.47 21.88
CA VAL A 46 -4.11 -7.21 21.29
C VAL A 46 -4.89 -7.48 20.00
N SER A 47 -4.42 -8.39 19.15
CA SER A 47 -5.14 -8.73 17.92
C SER A 47 -6.52 -9.31 18.20
N LYS A 48 -6.66 -10.19 19.20
CA LYS A 48 -7.95 -10.78 19.58
C LYS A 48 -8.90 -9.75 20.22
N ASP A 49 -8.39 -8.93 21.13
CA ASP A 49 -9.18 -7.94 21.86
C ASP A 49 -9.83 -6.90 20.92
N PHE A 50 -9.16 -6.58 19.80
CA PHE A 50 -9.58 -5.54 18.86
C PHE A 50 -10.05 -6.08 17.49
N ASP A 51 -10.24 -7.40 17.34
CA ASP A 51 -10.62 -8.06 16.06
C ASP A 51 -9.70 -7.68 14.87
N LEU A 52 -8.39 -7.69 15.13
CA LEU A 52 -7.33 -7.38 14.16
C LEU A 52 -6.57 -8.65 13.76
N THR A 53 -5.89 -8.59 12.61
CA THR A 53 -4.91 -9.62 12.26
C THR A 53 -3.57 -9.30 12.92
N GLU A 54 -2.88 -10.33 13.43
CA GLU A 54 -1.54 -10.14 14.02
C GLU A 54 -0.56 -9.50 13.03
N THR A 55 -0.65 -9.84 11.75
CA THR A 55 0.17 -9.24 10.69
C THR A 55 0.00 -7.72 10.64
N ALA A 56 -1.23 -7.21 10.71
CA ALA A 56 -1.49 -5.78 10.68
C ALA A 56 -0.90 -5.07 11.91
N VAL A 57 -1.08 -5.66 13.09
CA VAL A 57 -0.52 -5.10 14.34
C VAL A 57 1.01 -5.07 14.28
N ARG A 58 1.66 -6.15 13.81
CA ARG A 58 3.13 -6.20 13.63
C ARG A 58 3.62 -5.17 12.64
N GLU A 59 2.91 -4.98 11.52
CA GLU A 59 3.25 -3.97 10.52
C GLU A 59 3.15 -2.55 11.09
N TRP A 60 2.12 -2.26 11.90
CA TRP A 60 1.98 -0.94 12.53
C TRP A 60 3.08 -0.68 13.56
N VAL A 61 3.41 -1.68 14.39
CA VAL A 61 4.52 -1.56 15.34
C VAL A 61 5.83 -1.34 14.59
N LYS A 62 6.11 -2.14 13.55
CA LYS A 62 7.30 -1.98 12.72
C LYS A 62 7.37 -0.59 12.09
N GLN A 63 6.28 -0.10 11.51
CA GLN A 63 6.27 1.23 10.88
C GLN A 63 6.49 2.33 11.92
N ALA A 64 5.89 2.21 13.10
CA ALA A 64 6.11 3.17 14.18
C ALA A 64 7.54 3.13 14.73
N GLU A 65 8.24 2.00 14.68
CA GLU A 65 9.68 1.89 15.00
C GLU A 65 10.54 2.58 13.94
N LEU A 66 10.21 2.43 12.66
CA LEU A 66 10.85 3.16 11.56
C LEU A 66 10.66 4.67 11.74
N ASP A 67 9.41 5.11 11.97
CA ASP A 67 9.05 6.52 12.14
C ASP A 67 9.70 7.14 13.40
N ALA A 68 9.95 6.33 14.44
CA ALA A 68 10.67 6.76 15.64
C ALA A 68 12.20 6.68 15.50
N GLY A 69 12.73 6.18 14.38
CA GLY A 69 14.16 6.00 14.15
C GLY A 69 14.81 4.89 14.99
N THR A 70 14.03 4.04 15.67
CA THR A 70 14.56 2.88 16.41
C THR A 70 14.87 1.70 15.49
N ARG A 71 14.39 1.76 14.24
CA ARG A 71 14.62 0.78 13.19
C ARG A 71 14.98 1.49 11.89
N SER A 72 15.80 0.86 11.05
CA SER A 72 16.32 1.47 9.80
C SER A 72 16.26 0.54 8.58
N ASP A 73 15.53 -0.57 8.65
CA ASP A 73 15.41 -1.56 7.56
C ASP A 73 14.28 -1.25 6.56
N GLY A 74 13.84 0.01 6.51
CA GLY A 74 12.72 0.47 5.69
C GLY A 74 12.56 1.97 5.73
N LEU A 75 11.59 2.46 4.95
CA LEU A 75 11.24 3.88 4.89
C LEU A 75 10.27 4.25 6.02
N THR A 76 10.46 5.42 6.59
CA THR A 76 9.47 6.12 7.40
C THR A 76 8.20 6.42 6.59
N SER A 77 7.10 6.73 7.27
CA SER A 77 5.84 7.12 6.66
C SER A 77 6.01 8.36 5.79
N ASP A 78 6.78 9.34 6.27
CA ASP A 78 7.07 10.60 5.57
C ASP A 78 7.90 10.37 4.31
N GLU A 79 8.98 9.58 4.39
CA GLU A 79 9.80 9.24 3.22
C GLU A 79 8.98 8.48 2.15
N ARG A 80 8.04 7.62 2.55
CA ARG A 80 7.15 6.93 1.60
C ARG A 80 6.21 7.90 0.91
N GLU A 81 5.65 8.87 1.65
CA GLU A 81 4.77 9.89 1.09
C GLU A 81 5.51 10.79 0.10
N GLU A 82 6.69 11.28 0.47
CA GLU A 82 7.54 12.09 -0.39
C GLU A 82 7.92 11.31 -1.66
N LEU A 83 8.35 10.06 -1.53
CA LEU A 83 8.67 9.21 -2.67
C LEU A 83 7.46 9.03 -3.60
N ALA A 84 6.25 8.90 -3.06
CA ALA A 84 5.03 8.80 -3.85
C ALA A 84 4.71 10.12 -4.57
N GLN A 85 4.89 11.26 -3.91
CA GLN A 85 4.74 12.58 -4.51
C GLN A 85 5.74 12.79 -5.66
N LEU A 86 7.03 12.56 -5.42
CA LEU A 86 8.08 12.71 -6.42
C LEU A 86 7.85 11.80 -7.63
N ARG A 87 7.39 10.56 -7.42
CA ARG A 87 7.04 9.65 -8.53
C ARG A 87 5.85 10.17 -9.37
N ARG A 88 4.85 10.79 -8.73
CA ARG A 88 3.72 11.41 -9.44
C ARG A 88 4.18 12.61 -10.25
N GLU A 89 4.99 13.47 -9.66
CA GLU A 89 5.54 14.66 -10.31
C GLU A 89 6.45 14.28 -11.48
N ASN A 90 7.36 13.32 -11.29
CA ASN A 90 8.26 12.87 -12.35
C ASN A 90 7.48 12.31 -13.56
N ARG A 91 6.37 11.61 -13.33
CA ARG A 91 5.49 11.15 -14.40
C ARG A 91 4.89 12.33 -15.16
N ARG A 92 4.34 13.33 -14.46
CA ARG A 92 3.78 14.54 -15.06
C ARG A 92 4.84 15.29 -15.90
N LEU A 93 6.02 15.50 -15.34
CA LEU A 93 7.12 16.16 -16.04
C LEU A 93 7.54 15.41 -17.31
N ARG A 94 7.56 14.07 -17.28
CA ARG A 94 7.83 13.27 -18.48
C ARG A 94 6.75 13.45 -19.55
N GLU A 95 5.48 13.50 -19.16
CA GLU A 95 4.37 13.77 -20.07
C GLU A 95 4.50 15.17 -20.70
N ASP A 96 4.79 16.20 -19.90
CA ASP A 96 5.00 17.58 -20.37
C ASP A 96 6.17 17.67 -21.35
N VAL A 97 7.30 17.02 -21.04
CA VAL A 97 8.46 16.94 -21.93
C VAL A 97 8.10 16.28 -23.26
N GLU A 98 7.31 15.20 -23.26
CA GLU A 98 6.89 14.54 -24.49
C GLU A 98 5.94 15.41 -25.33
N ILE A 99 5.05 16.17 -24.71
CA ILE A 99 4.19 17.15 -25.41
C ILE A 99 5.05 18.23 -26.07
N LEU A 100 6.00 18.81 -25.34
CA LEU A 100 6.89 19.85 -25.85
C LEU A 100 7.77 19.35 -27.01
N LYS A 101 8.27 18.11 -26.93
CA LYS A 101 9.00 17.49 -28.05
C LYS A 101 8.13 17.33 -29.30
N ARG A 102 6.87 16.92 -29.14
CA ARG A 102 5.93 16.82 -30.27
C ARG A 102 5.63 18.18 -30.88
N ALA A 103 5.42 19.21 -30.06
CA ALA A 103 5.22 20.58 -30.51
C ALA A 103 6.45 21.11 -31.26
N THR A 104 7.66 20.97 -30.71
CA THR A 104 8.89 21.41 -31.38
C THR A 104 9.13 20.68 -32.69
N ALA A 105 8.88 19.36 -32.76
CA ALA A 105 8.96 18.59 -34.00
C ALA A 105 7.91 19.02 -35.04
N PHE A 106 6.73 19.46 -34.61
CA PHE A 106 5.69 20.00 -35.49
C PHE A 106 6.13 21.34 -36.09
N PHE A 107 6.52 22.31 -35.26
CA PHE A 107 6.96 23.64 -35.73
C PHE A 107 8.21 23.58 -36.62
N ALA A 108 9.16 22.69 -36.31
CA ALA A 108 10.34 22.49 -37.15
C ALA A 108 10.01 21.95 -38.56
N LYS A 109 8.87 21.28 -38.75
CA LYS A 109 8.40 20.82 -40.06
C LYS A 109 7.65 21.89 -40.84
N GLU A 110 6.89 22.76 -40.17
CA GLU A 110 6.14 23.85 -40.82
C GLU A 110 7.03 25.02 -41.28
N THR A 111 8.19 25.20 -40.66
CA THR A 111 9.12 26.30 -41.00
C THR A 111 10.07 25.97 -42.16
N ARG A 112 9.81 24.88 -42.91
CA ARG A 112 10.67 24.39 -44.00
C ARG A 112 10.01 24.53 -45.38
#